data_AF-A0A1F5DES5-F1
#
_entry.id   AF-A0A1F5DES5-F1
#
_cell.length_a   1.000
_cell.length_b   1.000
_cell.length_c   1.000
_cell.angle_alpha   90.00
_cell.angle_beta   90.00
_cell.angle_gamma   90.00
#
_symmetry.space_group_name_H-M   'P 1'
#
loop_
_entity.id
_entity.type
_entity.pdbx_description
1 polymer ?
#
loop_
_entity_poly.entity_id
_entity_poly.type
_entity_poly.pdbx_seq_one_letter_code
_entity_poly.pdbx_strand_id
1 'polypeptide(L)' 'MRVIADLHVHSKFSRSTSQNMNLQEIERFAIMKGLSVIGTGHFTHPLWMKEIKTCLKSKSDTSLCIKGTVKESN' A
#
# COMPACT_ATOMS: atom_id res chain seq x y z
N MET A 1 -1.11 22.17 2.78
CA MET A 1 -0.45 20.93 2.30
C MET A 1 -1.36 20.26 1.29
N ARG A 2 -0.85 19.91 0.09
CA ARG A 2 -1.64 19.23 -0.95
C ARG A 2 -1.30 17.73 -0.93
N VAL A 3 -2.33 16.90 -0.81
CA VAL A 3 -2.20 15.43 -0.81
C VAL A 3 -2.93 14.89 -2.04
N ILE A 4 -2.26 14.05 -2.82
CA ILE A 4 -2.87 13.27 -3.89
C ILE A 4 -2.96 11.83 -3.40
N ALA A 5 -4.16 11.28 -3.40
CA ALA A 5 -4.42 9.97 -2.84
C ALA A 5 -5.33 9.13 -3.72
N ASP A 6 -5.07 7.82 -3.74
CA ASP A 6 -5.99 6.82 -4.26
C ASP A 6 -6.42 5.91 -3.11
N LEU A 7 -7.69 6.00 -2.71
CA LEU A 7 -8.21 5.31 -1.53
C LEU A 7 -9.00 4.05 -1.90
N HIS A 8 -9.22 3.79 -3.19
CA HIS A 8 -9.94 2.62 -3.65
C HIS A 8 -9.10 1.83 -4.64
N VAL A 9 -8.28 0.95 -4.09
CA VAL A 9 -7.49 0.00 -4.86
C VAL A 9 -7.89 -1.42 -4.52
N HIS A 10 -7.57 -2.31 -5.44
CA HIS A 10 -7.81 -3.73 -5.28
C HIS A 10 -6.51 -4.51 -5.05
N SER A 11 -6.57 -5.65 -4.36
CA SER A 11 -5.39 -6.50 -4.10
C SER A 11 -5.38 -7.65 -5.08
N LYS A 12 -4.26 -8.39 -5.18
CA LYS A 12 -4.15 -9.59 -6.04
C LYS A 12 -5.18 -10.68 -5.75
N PHE A 13 -5.84 -10.65 -4.58
CA PHE A 13 -6.86 -11.61 -4.17
C PHE A 13 -8.25 -11.30 -4.72
N SER A 14 -8.43 -10.14 -5.34
CA SER A 14 -9.67 -9.80 -6.02
C SER A 14 -9.83 -10.57 -7.31
N ARG A 15 -11.08 -10.78 -7.71
CA ARG A 15 -11.38 -11.30 -9.03
C ARG A 15 -11.05 -10.25 -10.09
N SER A 16 -10.59 -10.71 -11.25
CA SER A 16 -10.28 -9.86 -12.40
C SER A 16 -9.24 -8.75 -12.13
N THR A 17 -8.35 -8.95 -11.16
CA THR A 17 -7.20 -8.06 -10.90
C THR A 17 -5.89 -8.75 -11.25
N SER A 18 -4.87 -7.94 -11.57
CA SER A 18 -3.53 -8.45 -11.82
C SER A 18 -2.97 -9.17 -10.59
N GLN A 19 -2.28 -10.29 -10.84
CA GLN A 19 -1.53 -11.01 -9.79
C GLN A 19 -0.38 -10.17 -9.22
N ASN A 20 0.05 -9.14 -9.95
CA ASN A 20 1.05 -8.18 -9.52
C ASN A 20 0.49 -7.08 -8.61
N MET A 21 -0.81 -7.08 -8.26
CA MET A 21 -1.37 -6.16 -7.25
C MET A 21 -0.97 -6.57 -5.82
N ASN A 22 0.35 -6.64 -5.58
CA ASN A 22 0.97 -6.81 -4.29
C ASN A 22 1.43 -5.44 -3.74
N LEU A 23 1.75 -5.39 -2.46
CA LEU A 23 2.07 -4.14 -1.75
C LEU A 23 3.29 -3.41 -2.35
N GLN A 24 4.29 -4.14 -2.85
CA GLN A 24 5.51 -3.58 -3.43
C GLN A 24 5.26 -2.92 -4.79
N GLU A 25 4.52 -3.59 -5.68
CA GLU A 25 4.16 -3.01 -6.98
C GLU A 25 3.18 -1.84 -6.81
N ILE A 26 2.23 -1.95 -5.88
CA ILE A 26 1.32 -0.84 -5.54
C ILE A 26 2.11 0.40 -5.11
N GLU A 27 3.09 0.26 -4.21
CA GLU A 27 3.98 1.36 -3.80
C GLU A 27 4.77 1.93 -4.98
N ARG A 28 5.39 1.06 -5.79
CA ARG A 28 6.19 1.45 -6.95
C ARG A 28 5.39 2.29 -7.94
N PHE A 29 4.16 1.88 -8.27
CA PHE A 29 3.28 2.65 -9.16
C PHE A 29 2.68 3.88 -8.49
N ALA A 30 2.43 3.86 -7.17
CA ALA A 30 2.00 5.04 -6.43
C ALA A 30 3.05 6.16 -6.52
N ILE A 31 4.33 5.84 -6.35
CA ILE A 31 5.44 6.79 -6.51
C ILE A 31 5.49 7.34 -7.93
N MET A 32 5.44 6.47 -8.95
CA MET A 32 5.46 6.91 -10.36
C MET A 32 4.27 7.82 -10.72
N LYS A 33 3.10 7.58 -10.13
CA LYS A 33 1.89 8.40 -10.32
C LYS A 33 1.89 9.71 -9.51
N GLY A 34 2.83 9.89 -8.58
CA GLY A 34 2.88 11.03 -7.68
C GLY A 34 1.84 10.97 -6.55
N LEU A 35 1.40 9.77 -6.17
CA LEU A 35 0.49 9.58 -5.04
C LEU A 35 1.26 9.66 -3.73
N SER A 36 0.85 10.58 -2.87
CA SER A 36 1.39 10.76 -1.52
C SER A 36 0.79 9.80 -0.50
N VAL A 37 -0.43 9.29 -0.75
CA VAL A 37 -1.15 8.35 0.11
C VAL A 37 -1.87 7.33 -0.76
N ILE A 38 -1.92 6.08 -0.33
CA ILE A 38 -2.67 5.02 -1.01
C ILE A 38 -3.43 4.17 0.02
N GLY A 39 -4.65 3.79 -0.31
CA GLY A 39 -5.43 2.82 0.45
C GLY A 39 -4.83 1.42 0.32
N THR A 40 -4.95 0.58 1.35
CA THR A 40 -4.50 -0.81 1.27
C THR A 40 -5.42 -1.68 0.42
N GLY A 41 -6.72 -1.32 0.34
CA GLY A 41 -7.76 -2.14 -0.28
C GLY A 41 -8.01 -3.45 0.48
N HIS A 42 -9.17 -4.07 0.29
CA HIS A 42 -9.52 -5.43 0.77
C HIS A 42 -9.03 -5.87 2.15
N PHE A 43 -9.01 -4.98 3.13
CA PHE A 43 -8.53 -5.32 4.47
C PHE A 43 -9.40 -6.42 5.13
N THR A 44 -10.60 -6.68 4.62
CA THR A 44 -11.48 -7.77 5.06
C THR A 44 -11.04 -9.15 4.55
N HIS A 45 -10.17 -9.23 3.52
CA HIS A 45 -9.68 -10.51 3.02
C HIS A 45 -8.57 -11.07 3.94
N PRO A 46 -8.70 -12.29 4.47
CA PRO A 46 -7.82 -12.80 5.53
C PRO A 46 -6.36 -12.93 5.10
N LEU A 47 -6.09 -13.41 3.87
CA LEU A 47 -4.72 -13.50 3.37
C LEU A 47 -4.12 -12.13 3.06
N TRP A 48 -4.95 -11.16 2.65
CA TRP A 48 -4.47 -9.80 2.40
C TRP A 48 -4.15 -9.07 3.70
N MET A 49 -4.98 -9.23 4.72
CA MET A 49 -4.72 -8.73 6.06
C MET A 49 -3.44 -9.32 6.64
N LYS A 50 -3.16 -10.61 6.39
CA LYS A 50 -1.88 -11.23 6.78
C LYS A 50 -0.70 -10.55 6.07
N GLU A 51 -0.77 -10.35 4.76
CA GLU A 51 0.26 -9.65 3.99
C GLU A 51 0.46 -8.21 4.47
N ILE A 52 -0.61 -7.47 4.72
CA ILE A 52 -0.57 -6.11 5.30
C ILE A 52 0.22 -6.11 6.62
N LYS A 53 -0.12 -7.01 7.56
CA LYS A 53 0.58 -7.08 8.86
C LYS A 53 2.04 -7.50 8.73
N THR A 54 2.35 -8.38 7.78
CA THR A 54 3.72 -8.84 7.54
C THR A 54 4.56 -7.76 6.86
N CYS A 55 4.04 -7.08 5.86
CA CYS A 55 4.80 -6.16 5.00
C CYS A 55 4.73 -4.70 5.42
N LEU A 56 3.69 -4.25 6.15
CA LEU A 56 3.55 -2.87 6.59
C LEU A 56 3.98 -2.69 8.04
N LYS A 57 4.62 -1.56 8.34
CA LYS A 57 4.92 -1.07 9.69
C LYS A 57 4.20 0.25 9.94
N SER A 58 3.90 0.53 11.20
CA SER A 58 3.40 1.85 11.59
C SER A 58 4.51 2.89 11.40
N LYS A 59 4.18 4.00 10.73
CA LYS A 59 5.07 5.18 10.60
C LYS A 59 4.67 6.27 11.60
N SER A 60 3.39 6.37 11.91
CA SER A 60 2.78 7.28 12.89
C SER A 60 1.42 6.72 13.30
N ASP A 61 0.73 7.32 14.28
CA ASP A 61 -0.55 6.82 14.81
C ASP A 61 -1.64 6.62 13.75
N THR A 62 -1.51 7.26 12.58
CA THR A 62 -2.52 7.24 11.51
C THR A 62 -2.02 6.70 10.17
N SER A 63 -0.74 6.30 10.04
CA SER A 63 -0.18 5.89 8.73
C SER A 63 0.74 4.67 8.78
N LEU A 64 0.67 3.87 7.71
CA LEU A 64 1.46 2.66 7.49
C LEU A 64 2.44 2.87 6.33
N CYS A 65 3.62 2.24 6.40
CA CYS A 65 4.59 2.19 5.31
C CYS A 65 5.17 0.79 5.11
N ILE A 66 5.71 0.53 3.91
CA ILE A 66 6.33 -0.75 3.56
C ILE A 66 7.61 -0.96 4.38
N LYS A 67 7.79 -2.16 4.93
CA LYS A 67 9.02 -2.56 5.62
C LYS A 67 10.13 -2.73 4.57
N GLY A 68 11.08 -1.80 4.57
CA GLY A 68 12.31 -1.91 3.78
C GLY A 68 12.57 -0.79 2.77
N THR A 69 11.66 0.16 2.57
CA THR A 69 11.83 1.27 1.60
C THR A 69 12.19 2.63 2.21
N VAL A 70 12.33 2.73 3.54
CA VAL A 70 12.70 4.01 4.15
C VAL A 70 14.20 4.25 4.01
N LYS A 71 14.62 4.92 2.93
CA LYS A 71 15.74 5.87 3.01
C LYS A 71 15.22 7.05 3.82
N GLU A 72 15.57 7.09 5.11
CA GLU A 72 15.37 8.30 5.90
C GLU A 72 16.17 9.42 5.23
N SER A 73 15.45 10.42 4.74
CA SER A 73 16.06 11.65 4.25
C SER A 73 16.31 12.50 5.49
N ASN A 74 17.58 12.75 5.81
CA ASN A 74 18.00 13.77 6.79
C ASN A 74 17.46 15.14 6.39
#